data_AF-A0A9X9F1U5-F1
#
_entry.id   AF-A0A9X9F1U5-F1
#
_cell.length_a   1.000
_cell.length_b   1.000
_cell.length_c   1.000
_cell.angle_alpha   90.00
_cell.angle_beta   90.00
_cell.angle_gamma   90.00
#
_symmetry.space_group_name_H-M   'P 1'
#
loop_
_entity.id
_entity.type
_entity.pdbx_description
1 polymer ?
#
loop_
_entity_poly.entity_id
_entity_poly.type
_entity_poly.pdbx_seq_one_letter_code
_entity_poly.pdbx_strand_id
1 'polypeptide(L)'
;NKYYLSNAVPLPSIPSLLGVMTMALLNGNGVWDVYGPGAAEAEVKVVSMLSKLIGYNPHNSGGYTTWGGQGCVFSSLRLAISKQFPLAKEHGA
;
A
#
# COMPACT_ATOMS: atom_id res chain seq x y z
N ASN A 1 -22.14 -11.88 -14.87
CA ASN A 1 -22.55 -10.89 -13.85
C ASN A 1 -23.38 -9.78 -14.52
N LYS A 2 -24.64 -10.06 -14.90
CA LYS A 2 -25.44 -9.23 -15.82
C LYS A 2 -26.21 -8.09 -15.12
N TYR A 3 -26.20 -8.07 -13.79
CA TYR A 3 -27.03 -7.17 -12.97
C TYR A 3 -26.27 -6.50 -11.81
N TYR A 4 -24.94 -6.62 -11.76
CA TYR A 4 -24.14 -5.97 -10.71
C TYR A 4 -23.65 -4.61 -11.21
N LEU A 5 -24.39 -3.57 -10.82
CA LEU A 5 -23.96 -2.18 -10.91
C LEU A 5 -23.35 -1.80 -9.57
N SER A 6 -22.03 -1.88 -9.49
CA SER A 6 -21.25 -1.47 -8.32
C SER A 6 -20.36 -0.29 -8.67
N ASN A 7 -19.83 0.36 -7.64
CA ASN A 7 -18.73 1.31 -7.75
C ASN A 7 -17.53 0.72 -8.52
N ALA A 8 -16.46 1.51 -8.72
CA ALA A 8 -15.24 1.07 -9.41
C ALA A 8 -14.51 -0.13 -8.75
N VAL A 9 -15.04 -0.70 -7.67
CA VAL A 9 -14.45 -1.83 -6.94
C VAL A 9 -15.03 -3.14 -7.46
N PRO A 10 -14.21 -4.04 -8.04
CA PRO A 10 -14.67 -5.36 -8.47
C PRO A 10 -14.93 -6.28 -7.26
N LEU A 11 -15.62 -7.39 -7.51
CA LEU A 11 -15.78 -8.44 -6.50
C LEU A 11 -14.42 -9.02 -6.07
N PRO A 12 -14.21 -9.29 -4.77
CA PRO A 12 -12.94 -9.85 -4.29
C PRO A 12 -12.71 -11.26 -4.83
N SER A 13 -11.45 -11.61 -5.06
CA SER A 13 -11.05 -12.95 -5.46
C SER A 13 -10.94 -13.90 -4.26
N ILE A 14 -11.05 -15.21 -4.48
CA ILE A 14 -10.87 -16.22 -3.42
C ILE A 14 -9.54 -16.04 -2.67
N PRO A 15 -8.38 -15.85 -3.34
CA PRO A 15 -7.12 -15.57 -2.65
C PRO A 15 -7.16 -14.32 -1.76
N SER A 16 -7.78 -13.22 -2.23
CA SER A 16 -7.90 -12.01 -1.42
C SER A 16 -8.75 -12.23 -0.17
N LEU A 17 -9.82 -13.03 -0.27
CA LEU A 17 -10.68 -13.34 0.87
C LEU A 17 -9.92 -14.18 1.90
N LEU A 18 -9.17 -15.19 1.47
CA LEU A 18 -8.32 -16.00 2.33
C LEU A 18 -7.25 -15.15 3.04
N GLY A 19 -6.61 -14.23 2.32
CA GLY A 19 -5.63 -13.31 2.88
C GLY A 19 -6.22 -12.42 3.98
N VAL A 20 -7.38 -11.81 3.72
CA VAL A 20 -8.07 -10.96 4.71
C VAL A 20 -8.48 -11.78 5.94
N MET A 21 -9.07 -12.97 5.77
CA MET A 21 -9.46 -13.82 6.91
C MET A 21 -8.26 -14.26 7.73
N THR A 22 -7.15 -14.65 7.07
CA THR A 22 -5.91 -15.05 7.75
C THR A 22 -5.35 -13.90 8.58
N MET A 23 -5.28 -12.69 8.00
CA MET A 23 -4.76 -11.53 8.71
C MET A 23 -5.67 -11.09 9.86
N ALA A 24 -6.99 -11.21 9.72
CA ALA A 24 -7.94 -10.93 10.79
C ALA A 24 -7.76 -11.87 12.00
N LEU A 25 -7.45 -13.15 11.75
CA LEU A 25 -7.21 -14.14 12.80
C LEU A 25 -5.85 -13.94 13.49
N LEU A 26 -4.81 -13.58 12.72
CA LEU A 26 -3.49 -13.31 13.27
C LEU A 26 -3.41 -11.98 14.01
N ASN A 27 -4.27 -11.02 13.64
CA ASN A 27 -4.34 -9.68 14.24
C ASN A 27 -2.96 -9.00 14.35
N GLY A 28 -2.12 -9.21 13.35
CA GLY A 28 -0.76 -8.68 13.30
C GLY A 28 -0.75 -7.18 13.00
N ASN A 29 0.18 -6.45 13.61
CA ASN A 29 0.36 -5.03 13.36
C ASN A 29 1.35 -4.82 12.20
N GLY A 30 0.88 -4.26 11.09
CA GLY A 30 1.70 -4.00 9.90
C GLY A 30 2.73 -2.86 10.02
N VAL A 31 2.73 -2.09 11.13
CA VAL A 31 3.72 -1.03 11.38
C VAL A 31 5.04 -1.60 11.89
N TRP A 32 4.99 -2.79 12.50
CA TRP A 32 6.13 -3.40 13.17
C TRP A 32 6.34 -4.80 12.64
N ASP A 33 7.44 -5.00 11.90
CA ASP A 33 7.78 -6.29 11.29
C ASP A 33 7.80 -7.45 12.32
N VAL A 34 8.12 -7.16 13.58
CA VAL A 34 8.12 -8.16 14.68
C VAL A 34 6.72 -8.74 14.94
N TYR A 35 5.67 -7.95 14.72
CA TYR A 35 4.27 -8.33 14.96
C TYR A 35 3.53 -8.78 13.68
N GLY A 36 4.20 -8.76 12.52
CA GLY A 36 3.60 -9.14 11.25
C GLY A 36 4.62 -9.46 10.15
N PRO A 37 5.63 -10.34 10.39
CA PRO A 37 6.75 -10.51 9.46
C PRO A 37 6.32 -11.03 8.09
N GLY A 38 5.34 -11.94 8.05
CA GLY A 38 4.79 -12.44 6.78
C GLY A 38 4.01 -11.37 6.00
N ALA A 39 3.33 -10.46 6.69
CA ALA A 39 2.61 -9.36 6.04
C ALA A 39 3.59 -8.31 5.50
N ALA A 40 4.64 -7.97 6.27
CA ALA A 40 5.71 -7.09 5.83
C ALA A 40 6.45 -7.65 4.60
N GLU A 41 6.80 -8.94 4.61
CA GLU A 41 7.43 -9.60 3.47
C GLU A 41 6.52 -9.60 2.22
N ALA A 42 5.22 -9.87 2.41
CA ALA A 42 4.23 -9.82 1.33
C ALA A 42 4.13 -8.40 0.75
N GLU A 43 4.15 -7.36 1.57
CA GLU A 43 4.11 -5.97 1.11
C GLU A 43 5.34 -5.64 0.26
N VAL A 44 6.55 -5.98 0.71
CA VAL A 44 7.79 -5.77 -0.07
C VAL A 44 7.71 -6.46 -1.43
N LYS A 45 7.19 -7.69 -1.48
CA LYS A 45 7.00 -8.43 -2.73
C LYS A 45 6.00 -7.75 -3.66
N VAL A 46 4.85 -7.32 -3.13
CA VAL A 46 3.81 -6.62 -3.91
C VAL A 46 4.34 -5.30 -4.46
N VAL A 47 5.02 -4.50 -3.64
CA VAL A 47 5.64 -3.24 -4.07
C VAL A 47 6.67 -3.48 -5.17
N SER A 48 7.55 -4.49 -5.01
CA SER A 48 8.54 -4.86 -6.03
C SER A 48 7.89 -5.26 -7.36
N MET A 49 6.79 -6.03 -7.31
CA MET A 49 6.01 -6.40 -8.49
C MET A 49 5.38 -5.17 -9.16
N LEU A 50 4.81 -4.24 -8.38
CA LEU A 50 4.23 -3.00 -8.88
C LEU A 50 5.29 -2.09 -9.51
N SER A 51 6.47 -1.94 -8.89
CA SER A 51 7.59 -1.20 -9.45
C SER A 51 7.98 -1.72 -10.83
N LYS A 52 8.11 -3.05 -10.98
CA LYS A 52 8.40 -3.66 -12.29
C LYS A 52 7.28 -3.39 -13.30
N LEU A 53 6.02 -3.50 -12.88
CA LEU A 53 4.86 -3.29 -13.74
C LEU A 53 4.81 -1.88 -14.33
N ILE A 54 5.19 -0.86 -13.55
CA ILE A 54 5.22 0.55 -14.00
C ILE A 54 6.54 0.94 -14.71
N GLY A 55 7.51 0.03 -14.80
CA GLY A 55 8.81 0.27 -15.44
C GLY A 55 9.88 0.89 -14.53
N TYR A 56 9.70 0.87 -13.21
CA TYR A 56 10.71 1.31 -12.24
C TYR A 56 11.66 0.17 -11.84
N ASN A 57 12.86 0.53 -11.38
CA ASN A 57 13.80 -0.45 -10.85
C ASN A 57 13.39 -0.83 -9.41
N PRO A 58 13.04 -2.09 -9.11
CA PRO A 58 12.58 -2.51 -7.78
C PRO A 58 13.65 -2.40 -6.69
N HIS A 59 14.93 -2.24 -7.05
CA HIS A 59 16.01 -2.04 -6.08
C HIS A 59 16.20 -0.58 -5.67
N ASN A 60 15.62 0.38 -6.40
CA ASN A 60 15.72 1.81 -6.09
C ASN A 60 14.37 2.50 -5.84
N SER A 61 13.27 1.80 -6.12
CA SER A 61 11.91 2.27 -5.90
C SER A 61 11.32 1.58 -4.68
N GLY A 62 10.34 2.24 -4.05
CA GLY A 62 9.68 1.74 -2.86
C GLY A 62 8.24 2.21 -2.79
N GLY A 63 7.56 1.78 -1.73
CA GLY A 63 6.15 2.04 -1.50
C GLY A 63 5.65 1.22 -0.32
N TYR A 64 4.41 1.46 0.08
CA TYR A 64 3.72 0.73 1.14
C TYR A 64 2.21 0.80 0.90
N THR A 65 1.47 -0.12 1.49
CA THR A 65 0.01 -0.18 1.37
C THR A 65 -0.60 0.89 2.28
N THR A 66 -1.61 1.60 1.77
CA THR A 66 -2.37 2.59 2.54
C THR A 66 -3.80 2.12 2.73
N TRP A 67 -4.56 2.81 3.58
CA TRP A 67 -5.99 2.51 3.84
C TRP A 67 -6.92 2.85 2.67
N GLY A 68 -6.38 3.20 1.50
CA GLY A 68 -7.14 3.47 0.28
C GLY A 68 -6.43 4.45 -0.65
N GLY A 69 -6.99 4.64 -1.86
CA GLY A 69 -6.39 5.50 -2.88
C GLY A 69 -6.16 6.96 -2.43
N GLN A 70 -7.07 7.51 -1.62
CA GLN A 70 -6.90 8.85 -1.05
C GLN A 70 -5.69 8.93 -0.10
N GLY A 71 -5.44 7.89 0.69
CA GLY A 71 -4.24 7.81 1.54
C GLY A 71 -2.96 7.80 0.72
N CYS A 72 -2.94 7.06 -0.40
CA CYS A 72 -1.83 7.06 -1.34
C CYS A 72 -1.57 8.45 -1.94
N VAL A 73 -2.62 9.16 -2.37
CA VAL A 73 -2.50 10.54 -2.89
C VAL A 73 -1.96 11.49 -1.81
N PHE A 74 -2.49 11.41 -0.60
CA PHE A 74 -2.03 12.24 0.51
C PHE A 74 -0.54 12.00 0.83
N SER A 75 -0.14 10.74 0.96
CA SER A 75 1.25 10.37 1.26
C SER A 75 2.22 10.77 0.14
N SER A 76 1.83 10.60 -1.13
CA SER A 76 2.67 10.99 -2.26
C SER A 76 2.87 12.51 -2.35
N LEU A 77 1.81 13.30 -2.10
CA LEU A 77 1.92 14.76 -1.99
C LEU A 77 2.85 15.16 -0.85
N ARG A 78 2.73 14.50 0.32
CA ARG A 78 3.62 14.76 1.45
C ARG A 78 5.08 14.48 1.12
N LEU A 79 5.36 13.38 0.41
CA LEU A 79 6.71 13.06 -0.06
C LEU A 79 7.23 14.09 -1.06
N ALA A 80 6.41 14.52 -2.01
CA ALA A 80 6.77 15.53 -2.99
C ALA A 80 7.12 16.88 -2.34
N ILE A 81 6.29 17.34 -1.39
CA ILE A 81 6.55 18.56 -0.61
C ILE A 81 7.84 18.42 0.19
N SER A 82 8.04 17.30 0.89
CA SER A 82 9.24 17.09 1.70
C SER A 82 10.53 17.02 0.85
N LYS A 83 10.41 16.56 -0.40
CA LYS A 83 11.52 16.53 -1.35
C LYS A 83 11.85 17.93 -1.90
N GLN A 84 10.85 18.73 -2.20
CA GLN A 84 11.03 20.07 -2.77
C GLN A 84 11.33 21.15 -1.71
N PHE A 85 10.70 21.03 -0.54
CA PHE A 85 10.79 21.96 0.58
C PHE A 85 11.11 21.19 1.87
N PRO A 86 12.38 20.81 2.11
CA PRO A 86 12.77 19.95 3.24
C PRO A 86 12.40 20.53 4.62
N LEU A 87 12.37 21.86 4.75
CA LEU A 87 12.02 22.56 5.99
C LEU A 87 10.52 22.76 6.19
N ALA A 88 9.68 22.33 5.24
CA ALA A 88 8.23 22.54 5.31
C ALA A 88 7.56 21.81 6.49
N LYS A 89 8.24 20.81 7.06
CA LYS A 89 7.79 20.16 8.30
C LYS A 89 7.80 21.11 9.50
N GLU A 90 8.78 22.01 9.56
CA GLU A 90 9.03 22.88 10.73
C GLU A 90 8.44 24.28 10.55
N HIS A 91 8.43 24.80 9.32
CA HIS A 91 8.02 26.17 9.03
C HIS A 91 6.70 26.30 8.25
N GLY A 92 6.09 25.17 7.88
CA GLY A 92 4.96 25.15 6.96
C GLY A 92 5.39 25.18 5.50
N ALA A 93 4.44 24.90 4.61
CA ALA A 93 4.63 24.96 3.16
C ALA A 93 4.45 26.39 2.65
#